data_AF-A0A9W9NJP7-F1
#
_entry.id   AF-A0A9W9NJP7-F1
#
_cell.length_a   1.000
_cell.length_b   1.000
_cell.length_c   1.000
_cell.angle_alpha   90.00
_cell.angle_beta   90.00
_cell.angle_gamma   90.00
#
_symmetry.space_group_name_H-M   'P 1'
#
loop_
_entity.id
_entity.type
_entity.pdbx_description
1 polymer ?
#
loop_
_entity_poly.entity_id
_entity_poly.type
_entity_poly.pdbx_seq_one_letter_code
_entity_poly.pdbx_strand_id
1 'polypeptide(L)'
;MAPAAPSAPAHVQASQSQALLVDMAWKKLKFLIKDANNPEATPLYNVALQMVMAPHLRFKAIEGNGMERQVGSGTVHTFSISPDYELYGQPATLKAQKRFRTYYTHMSTVFSDTDKPVKMTWTSNTDFKGWDFICVDHNQNPVAKFSANLWAVKKFGKIELLGPKAFDPAARDEIVVLAVTLFYCMYIRVNNPFNLLGSAFMSKDKTGQLQPQKDVSQPDELIGKSDVTTKQELKAERATY
;
A
#
# COMPACT_ATOMS: atom_id res chain seq x y z
N MET A 1 -25.64 -29.27 37.28
CA MET A 1 -25.38 -29.37 35.83
C MET A 1 -24.95 -27.98 35.37
N ALA A 2 -23.66 -27.78 35.06
CA ALA A 2 -23.14 -26.47 34.65
C ALA A 2 -23.40 -26.23 33.14
N PRO A 3 -23.61 -24.98 32.69
CA PRO A 3 -23.83 -24.69 31.28
C PRO A 3 -22.52 -24.80 30.48
N ALA A 4 -22.63 -25.33 29.26
CA ALA A 4 -21.50 -25.51 28.34
C ALA A 4 -20.92 -24.17 27.88
N ALA A 5 -19.59 -24.11 27.82
CA ALA A 5 -18.82 -22.96 27.35
C ALA A 5 -19.10 -22.64 25.86
N PRO A 6 -18.99 -21.37 25.43
CA PRO A 6 -19.22 -20.97 24.05
C PRO A 6 -18.15 -21.54 23.12
N SER A 7 -18.61 -22.12 22.02
CA SER A 7 -17.80 -22.69 20.95
C SER A 7 -16.95 -21.61 20.25
N ALA A 8 -15.69 -21.97 19.99
CA ALA A 8 -14.75 -21.18 19.22
C ALA A 8 -15.28 -20.88 17.79
N PRO A 9 -14.93 -19.72 17.20
CA PRO A 9 -15.48 -19.32 15.91
C PRO A 9 -15.03 -20.22 14.75
N ALA A 10 -16.05 -20.64 13.99
CA ALA A 10 -16.11 -21.09 12.60
C ALA A 10 -14.84 -21.68 11.97
N HIS A 11 -14.95 -22.99 11.74
CA HIS A 11 -14.20 -23.82 10.80
C HIS A 11 -13.81 -23.07 9.51
N VAL A 12 -12.51 -22.82 9.32
CA VAL A 12 -11.96 -22.46 8.01
C VAL A 12 -12.31 -23.59 7.05
N GLN A 13 -13.05 -23.28 6.00
CA GLN A 13 -13.47 -24.25 5.00
C GLN A 13 -12.22 -24.69 4.22
N ALA A 14 -11.65 -25.82 4.65
CA ALA A 14 -10.59 -26.50 3.95
C ALA A 14 -11.18 -27.10 2.66
N SER A 15 -10.69 -26.67 1.51
CA SER A 15 -10.83 -27.49 0.30
C SER A 15 -9.60 -27.36 -0.59
N GLN A 16 -9.03 -26.16 -0.73
CA GLN A 16 -7.85 -25.93 -1.56
C GLN A 16 -6.98 -24.82 -0.96
N SER A 17 -5.70 -25.12 -0.76
CA SER A 17 -4.70 -24.13 -0.36
C SER A 17 -3.33 -24.47 -0.96
N GLN A 18 -2.59 -23.44 -1.33
CA GLN A 18 -1.19 -23.54 -1.77
C GLN A 18 -0.34 -22.64 -0.88
N ALA A 19 0.75 -23.16 -0.35
CA ALA A 19 1.68 -22.38 0.46
C ALA A 19 2.99 -22.15 -0.30
N LEU A 20 3.48 -20.91 -0.24
CA LEU A 20 4.75 -20.48 -0.79
C LEU A 20 5.64 -19.95 0.34
N LEU A 21 6.93 -20.26 0.27
CA LEU A 21 7.93 -19.76 1.22
C LEU A 21 8.67 -18.59 0.59
N VAL A 22 8.79 -17.51 1.34
CA VAL A 22 9.52 -16.30 0.94
C VAL A 22 10.85 -16.29 1.69
N ASP A 23 11.93 -16.53 0.96
CA ASP A 23 13.30 -16.45 1.43
C ASP A 23 13.91 -15.12 1.01
N MET A 24 14.58 -14.42 1.92
CA MET A 24 15.28 -13.17 1.60
C MET A 24 16.79 -13.37 1.60
N ALA A 25 17.40 -13.10 0.45
CA ALA A 25 18.84 -12.99 0.32
C ALA A 25 19.22 -11.50 0.40
N TRP A 26 19.23 -10.94 1.62
CA TRP A 26 19.54 -9.51 1.87
C TRP A 26 20.84 -9.05 1.19
N LYS A 27 21.91 -9.86 1.27
CA LYS A 27 23.21 -9.57 0.63
C LYS A 27 23.12 -9.41 -0.89
N LYS A 28 22.09 -9.97 -1.52
CA LYS A 28 21.84 -9.91 -2.96
C LYS A 28 20.65 -9.01 -3.33
N LEU A 29 20.02 -8.36 -2.34
CA LEU A 29 18.79 -7.57 -2.51
C LEU A 29 17.73 -8.31 -3.34
N LYS A 30 17.50 -9.59 -3.00
CA LYS A 30 16.56 -10.46 -3.72
C LYS A 30 15.69 -11.25 -2.77
N PHE A 31 14.43 -11.44 -3.16
CA PHE A 31 13.56 -12.45 -2.57
C PHE A 31 13.44 -13.63 -3.51
N LEU A 32 13.51 -14.84 -2.95
CA LEU A 32 13.26 -16.09 -3.65
C LEU A 32 11.97 -16.67 -3.09
N ILE A 33 11.02 -16.97 -3.96
CA ILE A 33 9.74 -17.56 -3.55
C ILE A 33 9.69 -18.99 -4.04
N LYS A 34 9.51 -19.93 -3.13
CA LYS A 34 9.54 -21.37 -3.39
C LYS A 34 8.19 -22.01 -3.04
N ASP A 35 7.91 -23.16 -3.62
CA ASP A 35 6.80 -23.98 -3.15
C ASP A 35 7.11 -24.52 -1.75
N ALA A 36 6.17 -24.41 -0.82
CA ALA A 36 6.34 -24.94 0.53
C ALA A 36 6.36 -26.48 0.57
N ASN A 37 5.69 -27.14 -0.38
CA ASN A 37 5.66 -28.60 -0.50
C ASN A 37 6.97 -29.16 -1.07
N ASN A 38 7.73 -28.35 -1.80
CA ASN A 38 9.02 -28.74 -2.35
C ASN A 38 10.07 -27.61 -2.22
N PRO A 39 10.58 -27.37 -0.99
CA PRO A 39 11.46 -26.22 -0.70
C PRO A 39 12.88 -26.36 -1.25
N GLU A 40 13.29 -27.56 -1.64
CA GLU A 40 14.60 -27.85 -2.25
C GLU A 40 14.58 -27.70 -3.77
N ALA A 41 13.39 -27.59 -4.39
CA ALA A 41 13.27 -27.33 -5.82
C ALA A 41 13.69 -25.91 -6.20
N THR A 42 13.85 -25.71 -7.51
CA THR A 42 14.05 -24.38 -8.10
C THR A 42 12.94 -23.43 -7.64
N PRO A 43 13.27 -22.18 -7.24
CA PRO A 43 12.26 -21.19 -6.86
C PRO A 43 11.24 -20.97 -7.98
N LEU A 44 10.00 -20.68 -7.60
CA LEU A 44 8.93 -20.29 -8.51
C LEU A 44 9.04 -18.82 -8.94
N TYR A 45 9.58 -17.97 -8.06
CA TYR A 45 9.80 -16.56 -8.37
C TYR A 45 11.14 -16.04 -7.87
N ASN A 46 11.66 -15.08 -8.62
CA ASN A 46 12.79 -14.24 -8.29
C ASN A 46 12.31 -12.79 -8.24
N VAL A 47 12.45 -12.15 -7.08
CA VAL A 47 12.09 -10.74 -6.89
C VAL A 47 13.35 -9.94 -6.66
N ALA A 48 13.71 -9.10 -7.62
CA ALA A 48 14.85 -8.22 -7.50
C ALA A 48 14.43 -6.88 -6.88
N LEU A 49 15.13 -6.48 -5.81
CA LEU A 49 14.97 -5.17 -5.22
C LEU A 49 16.00 -4.20 -5.81
N GLN A 50 15.49 -3.09 -6.34
CA GLN A 50 16.27 -2.01 -6.91
C GLN A 50 16.04 -0.75 -6.10
N MET A 51 17.13 -0.09 -5.71
CA MET A 51 17.11 1.07 -4.83
C MET A 51 17.49 2.37 -5.56
N VAL A 52 17.73 2.29 -6.88
CA VAL A 52 18.14 3.45 -7.68
C VAL A 52 16.92 4.35 -7.90
N MET A 53 16.99 5.59 -7.42
CA MET A 53 15.95 6.64 -7.46
C MET A 53 14.70 6.37 -6.62
N ALA A 54 14.14 5.17 -6.66
CA ALA A 54 13.02 4.77 -5.80
C ALA A 54 13.13 3.28 -5.42
N PRO A 55 12.65 2.87 -4.24
CA PRO A 55 12.54 1.46 -3.90
C PRO A 55 11.56 0.73 -4.84
N HIS A 56 12.09 -0.12 -5.71
CA HIS A 56 11.36 -0.79 -6.79
C HIS A 56 11.63 -2.30 -6.80
N LEU A 57 10.56 -3.09 -6.87
CA LEU A 57 10.57 -4.55 -6.92
C LEU A 57 10.28 -4.99 -8.35
N ARG A 58 11.07 -5.92 -8.89
CA ARG A 58 10.76 -6.60 -10.15
C ARG A 58 10.52 -8.08 -9.93
N PHE A 59 9.36 -8.56 -10.37
CA PHE A 59 8.91 -9.92 -10.18
C PHE A 59 9.11 -10.71 -11.47
N LYS A 60 9.85 -11.82 -11.37
CA LYS A 60 10.01 -12.78 -12.45
C LYS A 60 9.57 -14.16 -11.98
N ALA A 61 8.66 -14.79 -12.72
CA ALA A 61 8.34 -16.20 -12.55
C ALA A 61 9.41 -17.05 -13.26
N ILE A 62 9.74 -18.19 -12.67
CA ILE A 62 10.66 -19.17 -13.24
C ILE A 62 9.82 -20.33 -13.76
N GLU A 63 9.91 -20.59 -15.05
CA GLU A 63 9.18 -21.67 -15.71
C GLU A 63 9.95 -23.00 -15.64
N GLY A 64 9.29 -24.12 -15.93
CA GLY A 64 9.87 -25.47 -15.79
C GLY A 64 11.12 -25.72 -16.66
N ASN A 65 11.32 -24.92 -17.70
CA ASN A 65 12.51 -24.93 -18.57
C ASN A 65 13.65 -24.00 -18.07
N GLY A 66 13.46 -23.34 -16.91
CA GLY A 66 14.40 -22.38 -16.34
C GLY A 66 14.33 -20.98 -16.93
N MET A 67 13.42 -20.70 -17.87
CA MET A 67 13.22 -19.35 -18.41
C MET A 67 12.55 -18.44 -17.38
N GLU A 68 12.99 -17.19 -17.35
CA GLU A 68 12.40 -16.16 -16.50
C GLU A 68 11.38 -15.33 -17.30
N ARG A 69 10.14 -15.29 -16.84
CA ARG A 69 9.08 -14.43 -17.39
C ARG A 69 8.79 -13.28 -16.44
N GLN A 70 8.81 -12.04 -16.94
CA GLN A 70 8.40 -10.89 -16.13
C GLN A 70 6.90 -10.96 -15.85
N VAL A 71 6.55 -10.97 -14.57
CA VAL A 71 5.15 -11.04 -14.09
C VAL A 71 4.64 -9.66 -13.73
N GLY A 72 5.49 -8.85 -13.09
CA GLY A 72 5.06 -7.56 -12.59
C GLY A 72 6.17 -6.77 -11.94
N SER A 73 5.80 -5.60 -11.43
CA SER A 73 6.67 -4.74 -10.65
C SER A 73 5.90 -4.09 -9.49
N GLY A 74 6.64 -3.57 -8.51
CA GLY A 74 6.08 -2.82 -7.38
C GLY A 74 6.95 -1.62 -7.07
N THR A 75 6.37 -0.43 -6.98
CA THR A 75 7.08 0.81 -6.66
C THR A 75 6.58 1.36 -5.35
N VAL A 76 7.48 1.48 -4.38
CA VAL A 76 7.16 2.10 -3.09
C VAL A 76 7.65 3.54 -3.09
N HIS A 77 6.81 4.43 -2.60
CA HIS A 77 7.09 5.85 -2.55
C HIS A 77 7.57 6.26 -1.16
N THR A 78 8.46 7.26 -1.10
CA THR A 78 8.95 7.77 0.19
C THR A 78 7.85 8.49 0.96
N PHE A 79 6.99 9.26 0.29
CA PHE A 79 5.97 10.12 0.93
C PHE A 79 4.52 9.64 0.76
N SER A 80 4.27 8.70 -0.16
CA SER A 80 2.94 8.10 -0.35
C SER A 80 2.89 6.73 0.32
N ILE A 81 1.80 6.48 1.04
CA ILE A 81 1.54 5.17 1.63
C ILE A 81 0.85 4.21 0.67
N SER A 82 0.47 4.65 -0.54
CA SER A 82 -0.13 3.79 -1.56
C SER A 82 0.96 3.44 -2.58
N PRO A 83 1.51 2.21 -2.57
CA PRO A 83 2.49 1.81 -3.58
C PRO A 83 1.81 1.53 -4.91
N ASP A 84 2.54 1.75 -5.99
CA ASP A 84 2.12 1.36 -7.33
C ASP A 84 2.61 -0.05 -7.64
N TYR A 85 1.90 -0.74 -8.52
CA TYR A 85 2.31 -2.03 -9.02
C TYR A 85 1.94 -2.16 -10.49
N GLU A 86 2.61 -3.08 -11.16
CA GLU A 86 2.29 -3.48 -12.52
C GLU A 86 2.09 -5.00 -12.52
N LEU A 87 1.02 -5.47 -13.13
CA LEU A 87 0.77 -6.90 -13.33
C LEU A 87 0.55 -7.15 -14.81
N TYR A 88 1.38 -7.99 -15.43
CA TYR A 88 1.34 -8.28 -16.86
C TYR A 88 1.30 -7.03 -17.76
N GLY A 89 2.10 -6.01 -17.44
CA GLY A 89 2.14 -4.76 -18.19
C GLY A 89 1.00 -3.78 -17.87
N GLN A 90 0.07 -4.12 -16.98
CA GLN A 90 -1.04 -3.25 -16.58
C GLN A 90 -0.69 -2.53 -15.28
N PRO A 91 -0.47 -1.20 -15.31
CA PRO A 91 -0.16 -0.43 -14.12
C PRO A 91 -1.43 -0.19 -13.27
N ALA A 92 -1.27 -0.26 -11.96
CA ALA A 92 -2.32 0.01 -10.99
C ALA A 92 -1.71 0.46 -9.65
N THR A 93 -2.57 0.83 -8.70
CA THR A 93 -2.15 1.31 -7.38
C THR A 93 -2.80 0.47 -6.30
N LEU A 94 -2.01 0.01 -5.34
CA LEU A 94 -2.49 -0.59 -4.12
C LEU A 94 -2.86 0.53 -3.14
N LYS A 95 -4.13 0.91 -3.13
CA LYS A 95 -4.59 2.14 -2.45
C LYS A 95 -4.72 1.92 -0.95
N ALA A 96 -3.99 2.71 -0.16
CA ALA A 96 -4.18 2.76 1.28
C ALA A 96 -5.48 3.50 1.62
N GLN A 97 -6.37 2.85 2.36
CA GLN A 97 -7.62 3.47 2.82
C GLN A 97 -7.45 4.10 4.21
N LYS A 98 -6.49 3.62 5.00
CA LYS A 98 -6.21 4.09 6.36
C LYS A 98 -4.73 4.36 6.52
N ARG A 99 -4.39 5.46 7.19
CA ARG A 99 -2.99 5.79 7.47
C ARG A 99 -2.41 4.93 8.59
N PHE A 100 -3.13 4.72 9.68
CA PHE A 100 -2.60 4.05 10.88
C PHE A 100 -2.93 2.57 11.01
N ARG A 101 -3.53 1.97 9.98
CA ARG A 101 -3.86 0.53 9.95
C ARG A 101 -3.57 -0.01 8.58
N THR A 102 -3.15 -1.26 8.51
CA THR A 102 -3.03 -1.97 7.23
C THR A 102 -4.42 -2.23 6.69
N TYR A 103 -4.84 -1.38 5.76
CA TYR A 103 -6.08 -1.53 5.03
C TYR A 103 -5.87 -0.97 3.63
N TYR A 104 -5.65 -1.88 2.68
CA TYR A 104 -5.31 -1.57 1.30
C TYR A 104 -6.30 -2.23 0.36
N THR A 105 -6.54 -1.61 -0.79
CA THR A 105 -7.49 -2.13 -1.77
C THR A 105 -6.90 -2.06 -3.17
N HIS A 106 -7.18 -3.08 -3.96
CA HIS A 106 -6.88 -3.11 -5.39
C HIS A 106 -8.06 -3.68 -6.17
N MET A 107 -8.07 -3.46 -7.48
CA MET A 107 -9.05 -4.05 -8.37
C MET A 107 -8.41 -5.26 -9.04
N SER A 108 -9.07 -6.41 -8.98
CA SER A 108 -8.62 -7.65 -9.61
C SER A 108 -9.57 -8.06 -10.73
N THR A 109 -9.02 -8.36 -11.89
CA THR A 109 -9.74 -9.09 -12.94
C THR A 109 -9.65 -10.60 -12.75
N VAL A 110 -8.58 -11.09 -12.11
CA VAL A 110 -8.33 -12.52 -11.92
C VAL A 110 -9.31 -13.15 -10.92
N PHE A 111 -9.67 -12.43 -9.87
CA PHE A 111 -10.62 -12.89 -8.84
C PHE A 111 -12.09 -12.55 -9.18
N SER A 112 -12.37 -12.06 -10.38
CA SER A 112 -13.74 -11.83 -10.82
C SER A 112 -14.33 -13.06 -11.48
N ASP A 113 -15.59 -13.36 -11.16
CA ASP A 113 -16.41 -14.34 -11.88
C ASP A 113 -17.12 -13.71 -13.10
N THR A 114 -16.89 -12.41 -13.33
CA THR A 114 -17.46 -11.62 -14.42
C THR A 114 -16.34 -10.87 -15.18
N ASP A 115 -16.62 -10.32 -16.36
CA ASP A 115 -15.64 -9.51 -17.08
C ASP A 115 -15.32 -8.15 -16.42
N LYS A 116 -15.92 -7.85 -15.26
CA LYS A 116 -15.71 -6.61 -14.51
C LYS A 116 -14.71 -6.82 -13.37
N PRO A 117 -13.74 -5.92 -13.16
CA PRO A 117 -12.83 -6.03 -12.02
C PRO A 117 -13.57 -5.99 -10.68
N VAL A 118 -13.18 -6.85 -9.75
CA VAL A 118 -13.70 -6.89 -8.38
C VAL A 118 -12.72 -6.24 -7.41
N LYS A 119 -13.27 -5.60 -6.38
CA LYS A 119 -12.46 -4.98 -5.33
C LYS A 119 -11.98 -6.04 -4.35
N MET A 120 -10.67 -6.11 -4.17
CA MET A 120 -10.00 -6.95 -3.19
C MET A 120 -9.46 -6.07 -2.06
N THR A 121 -9.35 -6.62 -0.85
CA THR A 121 -8.89 -5.87 0.32
C THR A 121 -7.82 -6.62 1.09
N TRP A 122 -6.68 -5.98 1.30
CA TRP A 122 -5.63 -6.43 2.21
C TRP A 122 -5.81 -5.78 3.58
N THR A 123 -6.00 -6.61 4.61
CA THR A 123 -6.18 -6.17 6.00
C THR A 123 -5.15 -6.82 6.90
N SER A 124 -5.00 -6.31 8.12
CA SER A 124 -4.23 -6.98 9.17
C SER A 124 -5.04 -6.96 10.46
N ASN A 125 -5.03 -8.10 11.17
CA ASN A 125 -5.64 -8.23 12.50
C ASN A 125 -4.62 -7.94 13.62
N THR A 126 -3.36 -7.66 13.28
CA THR A 126 -2.29 -7.42 14.23
C THR A 126 -1.87 -5.95 14.23
N ASP A 127 -1.54 -5.44 15.42
CA ASP A 127 -0.80 -4.19 15.54
C ASP A 127 0.58 -4.35 14.86
N PHE A 128 1.27 -3.25 14.52
CA PHE A 128 2.55 -3.20 13.77
C PHE A 128 3.72 -4.10 14.26
N LYS A 129 3.49 -4.92 15.30
CA LYS A 129 4.37 -5.98 15.82
C LYS A 129 4.29 -7.28 15.02
N GLY A 130 3.14 -7.60 14.43
CA GLY A 130 2.94 -8.79 13.59
C GLY A 130 2.80 -8.41 12.11
N TRP A 131 3.50 -9.11 11.22
CA TRP A 131 3.48 -8.81 9.78
C TRP A 131 2.60 -9.82 9.08
N ASP A 132 1.32 -9.82 9.47
CA ASP A 132 0.30 -10.71 8.91
C ASP A 132 -0.69 -9.88 8.11
N PHE A 133 -0.79 -10.15 6.82
CA PHE A 133 -1.72 -9.50 5.91
C PHE A 133 -2.68 -10.54 5.34
N ILE A 134 -3.98 -10.30 5.42
CA ILE A 134 -5.01 -11.16 4.87
C ILE A 134 -5.63 -10.44 3.68
N CYS A 135 -5.60 -11.06 2.50
CA CYS A 135 -6.36 -10.61 1.35
C CYS A 135 -7.74 -11.26 1.38
N VAL A 136 -8.78 -10.44 1.32
CA VAL A 136 -10.17 -10.87 1.22
C VAL A 136 -10.79 -10.40 -0.09
N ASP A 137 -11.73 -11.19 -0.60
CA ASP A 137 -12.54 -10.84 -1.76
C ASP A 137 -13.65 -9.82 -1.43
N HIS A 138 -14.48 -9.52 -2.43
CA HIS A 138 -15.63 -8.61 -2.27
C HIS A 138 -16.68 -9.13 -1.28
N ASN A 139 -16.77 -10.44 -1.08
CA ASN A 139 -17.65 -11.11 -0.12
C ASN A 139 -17.03 -11.28 1.27
N GLN A 140 -15.82 -10.72 1.49
CA GLN A 140 -15.04 -10.86 2.72
C GLN A 140 -14.52 -12.27 2.99
N ASN A 141 -14.48 -13.14 1.98
CA ASN A 141 -13.84 -14.44 2.10
C ASN A 141 -12.32 -14.31 1.95
N PRO A 142 -11.51 -14.99 2.78
CA PRO A 142 -10.07 -14.95 2.67
C PRO A 142 -9.60 -15.71 1.43
N VAL A 143 -8.81 -15.04 0.58
CA VAL A 143 -8.22 -15.63 -0.64
C VAL A 143 -6.71 -15.79 -0.54
N ALA A 144 -6.07 -15.01 0.34
CA ALA A 144 -4.65 -15.16 0.59
C ALA A 144 -4.26 -14.65 1.98
N LYS A 145 -3.15 -15.14 2.49
CA LYS A 145 -2.50 -14.64 3.69
C LYS A 145 -1.00 -14.54 3.46
N PHE A 146 -0.44 -13.39 3.77
CA PHE A 146 1.00 -13.21 3.92
C PHE A 146 1.31 -13.18 5.41
N SER A 147 2.33 -13.89 5.84
CA SER A 147 2.88 -13.77 7.19
C SER A 147 4.39 -13.62 7.13
N ALA A 148 4.96 -12.76 7.96
CA ALA A 148 6.40 -12.63 8.09
C ALA A 148 6.86 -12.54 9.54
N ASN A 149 7.99 -13.18 9.81
CA ASN A 149 8.74 -13.06 11.05
C ASN A 149 10.08 -12.37 10.75
N LEU A 150 10.13 -11.07 11.02
CA LEU A 150 11.33 -10.24 10.79
C LEU A 150 12.58 -10.70 11.57
N TRP A 151 12.40 -11.51 12.62
CA TRP A 151 13.50 -12.03 13.45
C TRP A 151 14.02 -13.40 12.99
N ALA A 152 13.40 -14.01 11.99
CA ALA A 152 13.81 -15.32 11.50
C ALA A 152 15.03 -15.22 10.56
N VAL A 153 16.06 -16.02 10.84
CA VAL A 153 17.33 -16.06 10.08
C VAL A 153 17.19 -16.83 8.75
N LYS A 154 16.19 -17.72 8.64
CA LYS A 154 15.85 -18.50 7.44
C LYS A 154 14.32 -18.53 7.29
N LYS A 155 13.78 -18.39 6.06
CA LYS A 155 12.32 -18.36 5.78
C LYS A 155 11.58 -17.27 6.54
N PHE A 156 11.83 -16.01 6.16
CA PHE A 156 11.27 -14.88 6.88
C PHE A 156 9.77 -14.66 6.58
N GLY A 157 9.24 -15.23 5.49
CA GLY A 157 7.82 -15.06 5.15
C GLY A 157 7.17 -16.29 4.53
N LYS A 158 5.83 -16.32 4.58
CA LYS A 158 4.97 -17.34 3.99
C LYS A 158 3.79 -16.66 3.29
N ILE A 159 3.47 -17.11 2.08
CA ILE A 159 2.24 -16.75 1.37
C ILE A 159 1.36 -17.99 1.33
N GLU A 160 0.14 -17.91 1.81
CA GLU A 160 -0.88 -18.95 1.74
C GLU A 160 -1.97 -18.46 0.79
N LEU A 161 -2.15 -19.14 -0.34
CA LEU A 161 -3.28 -18.95 -1.22
C LEU A 161 -4.42 -19.86 -0.76
N LEU A 162 -5.63 -19.33 -0.73
CA LEU A 162 -6.81 -19.95 -0.16
C LEU A 162 -7.96 -19.91 -1.16
N GLY A 163 -8.85 -20.90 -1.05
CA GLY A 163 -10.07 -20.96 -1.84
C GLY A 163 -9.88 -21.52 -3.26
N PRO A 164 -10.89 -21.40 -4.13
CA PRO A 164 -10.93 -22.10 -5.43
C PRO A 164 -9.80 -21.72 -6.39
N LYS A 165 -9.23 -20.52 -6.24
CA LYS A 165 -8.13 -20.00 -7.08
C LYS A 165 -6.75 -20.24 -6.47
N ALA A 166 -6.64 -21.07 -5.42
CA ALA A 166 -5.37 -21.28 -4.72
C ALA A 166 -4.24 -21.84 -5.61
N PHE A 167 -4.60 -22.61 -6.63
CA PHE A 167 -3.66 -23.22 -7.59
C PHE A 167 -3.66 -22.55 -8.97
N ASP A 168 -4.45 -21.48 -9.15
CA ASP A 168 -4.49 -20.72 -10.41
C ASP A 168 -3.20 -19.89 -10.56
N PRO A 169 -2.39 -20.10 -11.62
CA PRO A 169 -1.16 -19.35 -11.84
C PRO A 169 -1.36 -17.83 -11.91
N ALA A 170 -2.47 -17.36 -12.48
CA ALA A 170 -2.75 -15.94 -12.59
C ALA A 170 -3.06 -15.33 -11.22
N ALA A 171 -3.84 -16.07 -10.40
CA ALA A 171 -4.15 -15.65 -9.03
C ALA A 171 -2.89 -15.64 -8.18
N ARG A 172 -2.03 -16.64 -8.37
CA ARG A 172 -0.73 -16.73 -7.69
C ARG A 172 0.18 -15.56 -8.03
N ASP A 173 0.31 -15.23 -9.31
CA ASP A 173 1.09 -14.10 -9.79
C ASP A 173 0.59 -12.77 -9.18
N GLU A 174 -0.72 -12.52 -9.21
CA GLU A 174 -1.33 -11.33 -8.62
C GLU A 174 -1.05 -11.24 -7.12
N ILE A 175 -1.31 -12.32 -6.37
CA ILE A 175 -1.11 -12.36 -4.92
C ILE A 175 0.37 -12.18 -4.55
N VAL A 176 1.30 -12.80 -5.29
CA VAL A 176 2.74 -12.67 -5.05
C VAL A 176 3.21 -11.23 -5.24
N VAL A 177 2.83 -10.59 -6.35
CA VAL A 177 3.22 -9.21 -6.63
C VAL A 177 2.69 -8.29 -5.53
N LEU A 178 1.42 -8.40 -5.18
CA LEU A 178 0.79 -7.50 -4.22
C LEU A 178 1.22 -7.73 -2.77
N ALA A 179 1.30 -8.99 -2.33
CA ALA A 179 1.69 -9.32 -0.96
C ALA A 179 3.11 -8.82 -0.65
N VAL A 180 4.07 -9.08 -1.54
CA VAL A 180 5.46 -8.68 -1.34
C VAL A 180 5.63 -7.17 -1.48
N THR A 181 4.90 -6.53 -2.41
CA THR A 181 4.89 -5.07 -2.54
C THR A 181 4.32 -4.41 -1.29
N LEU A 182 3.22 -4.92 -0.74
CA LEU A 182 2.64 -4.44 0.51
C LEU A 182 3.59 -4.62 1.69
N PHE A 183 4.19 -5.81 1.82
CA PHE A 183 5.19 -6.09 2.84
C PHE A 183 6.33 -5.07 2.77
N TYR A 184 6.89 -4.87 1.58
CA TYR A 184 8.01 -3.96 1.41
C TYR A 184 7.65 -2.50 1.66
N CYS A 185 6.44 -2.08 1.25
CA CYS A 185 5.89 -0.76 1.58
C CYS A 185 5.80 -0.56 3.09
N MET A 186 5.28 -1.55 3.82
CA MET A 186 5.23 -1.48 5.28
C MET A 186 6.64 -1.48 5.88
N TYR A 187 7.58 -2.26 5.33
CA TYR A 187 8.97 -2.34 5.81
C TYR A 187 9.68 -0.98 5.72
N ILE A 188 9.56 -0.29 4.60
CA ILE A 188 10.11 1.07 4.46
C ILE A 188 9.43 2.03 5.42
N ARG A 189 8.10 1.91 5.57
CA ARG A 189 7.32 2.83 6.40
C ARG A 189 7.68 2.76 7.88
N VAL A 190 7.85 1.57 8.45
CA VAL A 190 8.22 1.44 9.87
C VAL A 190 9.66 1.88 10.15
N ASN A 191 10.55 1.75 9.16
CA ASN A 191 11.95 2.14 9.27
C ASN A 191 12.20 3.61 8.92
N ASN A 192 11.20 4.33 8.40
CA ASN A 192 11.26 5.76 8.08
C ASN A 192 10.18 6.55 8.84
N PRO A 193 10.41 6.87 10.14
CA PRO A 193 9.40 7.49 11.01
C PRO A 193 9.01 8.92 10.61
N PHE A 194 9.75 9.57 9.69
CA PHE A 194 9.36 10.89 9.15
C PHE A 194 8.00 10.85 8.43
N ASN A 195 7.54 9.66 7.98
CA ASN A 195 6.21 9.45 7.40
C ASN A 195 5.05 9.45 8.41
N LEU A 196 5.33 9.40 9.71
CA LEU A 196 4.30 9.45 10.76
C LEU A 196 4.13 10.87 11.35
N LEU A 197 5.14 11.73 11.21
CA LEU A 197 5.16 13.06 11.84
C LEU A 197 4.70 14.21 10.92
N GLY A 198 4.63 14.00 9.61
CA GLY A 198 4.28 15.05 8.63
C GLY A 198 2.87 15.64 8.73
N SER A 199 1.95 15.03 9.51
CA SER A 199 0.62 15.61 9.79
C SER A 199 0.45 16.13 11.23
N ALA A 200 1.39 15.85 12.13
CA ALA A 200 1.36 16.39 13.50
C ALA A 200 1.87 17.84 13.57
N PHE A 201 2.58 18.30 12.53
CA PHE A 201 3.11 19.67 12.42
C PHE A 201 2.39 20.56 11.39
N MET A 202 1.26 20.12 10.82
CA MET A 202 0.41 20.97 9.94
C MET A 202 -0.96 21.32 10.52
N SER A 203 -1.16 21.09 11.84
CA SER A 203 -2.29 21.64 12.59
C SER A 203 -1.80 22.62 13.66
N LYS A 204 -1.08 23.65 13.22
CA LYS A 204 -0.91 24.91 13.95
C LYS A 204 -0.74 26.01 12.92
N ASP A 205 -1.86 26.43 12.34
CA ASP A 205 -2.26 27.83 12.18
C ASP A 205 -3.44 27.96 11.22
N LYS A 206 -4.63 28.03 11.82
CA LYS A 206 -5.65 29.05 11.54
C LYS A 206 -6.67 28.99 12.66
N THR A 207 -6.28 29.50 13.83
CA THR A 207 -7.22 30.15 14.74
C THR A 207 -7.66 31.45 14.07
N GLY A 208 -8.53 31.33 13.07
CA GLY A 208 -9.26 32.45 12.49
C GLY A 208 -10.54 32.63 13.29
N GLN A 209 -10.60 33.75 14.00
CA GLN A 209 -11.65 34.13 14.93
C GLN A 209 -13.07 33.91 14.39
N LEU A 210 -13.95 33.43 15.28
CA LEU A 210 -15.38 33.66 15.20
C LEU A 210 -15.62 35.17 15.13
N GLN A 211 -16.09 35.68 13.99
CA GLN A 211 -16.66 37.02 13.91
C GLN A 211 -18.04 36.99 14.58
N PRO A 212 -18.32 37.86 15.56
CA PRO A 212 -19.68 38.08 16.02
C PRO A 212 -20.47 38.84 14.95
N GLN A 213 -21.58 38.24 14.56
CA GLN A 213 -22.64 38.77 13.71
C GLN A 213 -23.12 40.14 14.25
N LYS A 214 -22.96 41.20 13.45
CA LYS A 214 -23.63 42.49 13.65
C LYS A 214 -24.65 42.68 12.53
N ASP A 215 -25.90 42.57 12.94
CA ASP A 215 -27.09 43.00 12.22
C ASP A 215 -27.27 44.50 12.47
N VAL A 216 -27.22 45.34 11.43
CA VAL A 216 -27.68 46.74 11.50
C VAL A 216 -28.19 47.20 10.13
N SER A 217 -29.46 47.57 10.15
CA SER A 217 -30.28 48.23 9.13
C SER A 217 -29.72 49.58 8.63
N GLN A 218 -30.00 49.91 7.36
CA GLN A 218 -29.91 51.25 6.74
C GLN A 218 -30.92 52.25 7.35
N PRO A 219 -30.94 53.56 6.97
CA PRO A 219 -29.94 54.43 6.30
C PRO A 219 -29.75 55.81 7.01
N ASP A 220 -28.82 56.65 6.54
CA ASP A 220 -29.09 58.06 6.19
C ASP A 220 -27.86 58.81 5.62
N GLU A 221 -28.10 59.37 4.44
CA GLU A 221 -27.66 60.63 3.81
C GLU A 221 -26.33 61.38 4.09
N LEU A 222 -25.80 61.87 2.94
CA LEU A 222 -25.24 63.21 2.66
C LEU A 222 -23.72 63.47 2.66
N ILE A 223 -23.26 63.87 1.46
CA ILE A 223 -22.18 64.84 1.11
C ILE A 223 -20.75 64.33 1.36
N GLY A 224 -19.78 64.37 0.45
CA GLY A 224 -19.55 65.09 -0.79
C GLY A 224 -18.05 65.44 -0.86
N LYS A 225 -17.49 65.48 -2.08
CA LYS A 225 -16.17 66.01 -2.50
C LYS A 225 -14.94 65.08 -2.44
N SER A 226 -14.59 64.61 -3.64
CA SER A 226 -13.29 64.71 -4.33
C SER A 226 -12.03 65.17 -3.57
N ASP A 227 -10.96 64.38 -3.68
CA ASP A 227 -9.55 64.83 -3.75
C ASP A 227 -8.76 63.84 -4.63
N VAL A 228 -8.27 64.25 -5.81
CA VAL A 228 -6.99 64.92 -6.09
C VAL A 228 -5.79 63.97 -6.05
N THR A 229 -5.30 63.70 -7.26
CA THR A 229 -4.04 63.06 -7.61
C THR A 229 -2.88 64.01 -7.34
N THR A 230 -1.82 63.56 -6.64
CA THR A 230 -0.54 64.27 -6.65
C THR A 230 0.63 63.29 -6.86
N LYS A 231 1.35 63.55 -7.96
CA LYS A 231 2.66 63.03 -8.32
C LYS A 231 3.76 63.75 -7.53
N GLN A 232 4.82 63.04 -7.17
CA GLN A 232 6.23 63.48 -7.02
C GLN A 232 7.05 62.18 -7.16
N GLU A 233 7.75 61.83 -8.23
CA GLU A 233 8.72 62.49 -9.12
C GLU A 233 10.10 62.79 -8.50
N LEU A 234 11.13 62.27 -9.20
CA LEU A 234 12.59 62.56 -9.16
C LEU A 234 13.39 61.86 -8.03
N LYS A 235 14.53 61.20 -8.26
CA LYS A 235 15.56 61.24 -9.33
C LYS A 235 16.40 59.94 -9.21
N ALA A 236 16.76 59.27 -10.31
CA ALA A 236 18.09 59.30 -10.98
C ALA A 236 19.22 58.84 -10.04
N GLU A 237 20.22 58.02 -10.36
CA GLU A 237 20.92 57.50 -11.55
C GLU A 237 21.92 56.49 -10.90
N ARG A 238 22.49 55.42 -11.47
CA ARG A 238 23.17 55.27 -12.75
C ARG A 238 23.72 53.82 -12.86
N ALA A 239 23.71 53.32 -14.09
CA ALA A 239 24.68 52.45 -14.80
C ALA A 239 25.30 51.24 -14.07
N THR A 240 25.04 49.98 -14.44
CA THR A 240 25.50 49.22 -15.63
C THR A 240 27.02 49.13 -15.79
N TYR A 241 27.59 47.95 -15.50
CA TYR A 241 28.35 47.10 -16.43
C TYR A 241 28.11 45.64 -16.06
#